data_AF-A0A636KHT3-F1
#
_entry.id   AF-A0A636KHT3-F1
#
_cell.length_a   1.000
_cell.length_b   1.000
_cell.length_c   1.000
_cell.angle_alpha   90.00
_cell.angle_beta   90.00
_cell.angle_gamma   90.00
#
_symmetry.space_group_name_H-M   'P 1'
#
loop_
_entity.id
_entity.type
_entity.pdbx_description
1 polymer ?
#
loop_
_entity_poly.entity_id
_entity_poly.type
_entity_poly.pdbx_seq_one_letter_code
_entity_poly.pdbx_strand_id
1 'polypeptide(L)'
;MENVTFVSNSHQRPAADNLQKLKSLLTNTQQQIKSQAQQVSIKNLYVSSFTLVCFRSGKLTISNNHDTIYCDEPGMLVLKKEQVVSVTLEEVNGHMDFDILEIPTQRLGALYALIPNEQQTKMAVPTEKAQKIFYTPDFPARREVFEHLKTAFSCTK
;
A
#
# COMPACT_ATOMS: atom_id res chain seq x y z
N MET A 1 -17.56 34.00 20.75
CA MET A 1 -17.96 33.76 22.15
C MET A 1 -19.47 33.75 22.17
N GLU A 2 -20.09 32.57 22.18
CA GLU A 2 -21.54 32.43 22.30
C GLU A 2 -21.85 31.69 23.60
N ASN A 3 -22.65 32.33 24.45
CA ASN A 3 -23.08 31.83 25.75
C ASN A 3 -24.14 30.74 25.56
N VAL A 4 -23.89 29.55 26.12
CA VAL A 4 -24.90 28.48 26.21
C VAL A 4 -25.61 28.60 27.55
N THR A 5 -26.87 29.01 27.52
CA THR A 5 -27.75 29.02 28.70
C THR A 5 -28.44 27.67 28.81
N PHE A 6 -28.27 26.99 29.95
CA PHE A 6 -28.94 25.72 30.25
C PHE A 6 -30.32 25.97 30.85
N VAL A 7 -31.37 25.49 30.17
CA VAL A 7 -32.70 25.32 30.76
C VAL A 7 -32.92 23.83 30.96
N SER A 8 -32.90 23.40 32.22
CA SER A 8 -33.09 22.00 32.61
C SER A 8 -34.57 21.76 32.90
N ASN A 9 -35.30 21.17 31.96
CA ASN A 9 -36.62 20.62 32.23
C ASN A 9 -36.49 19.14 32.62
N SER A 10 -36.69 18.89 33.91
CA SER A 10 -36.81 17.58 34.50
C SER A 10 -38.09 16.90 34.01
N HIS A 11 -37.98 15.77 33.28
CA HIS A 11 -38.81 14.54 33.35
C HIS A 11 -38.60 13.65 32.10
N GLN A 12 -37.42 13.04 31.93
CA GLN A 12 -37.22 11.82 31.10
C GLN A 12 -35.85 11.19 31.40
N ARG A 13 -35.76 9.85 31.31
CA ARG A 13 -34.70 8.99 31.89
C ARG A 13 -33.27 9.43 31.50
N PRO A 14 -32.43 9.90 32.45
CA PRO A 14 -31.07 10.39 32.17
C PRO A 14 -30.15 9.34 31.52
N ALA A 15 -30.36 8.06 31.82
CA ALA A 15 -29.48 6.98 31.36
C ALA A 15 -29.60 6.68 29.85
N ALA A 16 -30.79 6.84 29.26
CA ALA A 16 -31.01 6.55 27.84
C ALA A 16 -30.41 7.63 26.94
N ASP A 17 -30.57 8.90 27.33
CA ASP A 17 -29.99 10.05 26.63
C ASP A 17 -28.46 10.06 26.72
N ASN A 18 -27.90 9.70 27.86
CA ASN A 18 -26.44 9.59 28.01
C ASN A 18 -25.86 8.46 27.16
N LEU A 19 -26.57 7.33 27.03
CA LEU A 19 -26.14 6.22 26.18
C LEU A 19 -26.22 6.57 24.68
N GLN A 20 -27.26 7.29 24.26
CA GLN A 20 -27.37 7.79 22.88
C GLN A 20 -26.31 8.85 22.57
N LYS A 21 -26.05 9.78 23.51
CA LYS A 21 -24.95 10.75 23.39
C LYS A 21 -23.60 10.06 23.28
N LEU A 22 -23.32 9.06 24.12
CA LEU A 22 -22.06 8.30 24.05
C LEU A 22 -21.91 7.57 22.72
N LYS A 23 -22.98 6.92 22.21
CA LYS A 23 -22.97 6.30 20.88
C LYS A 23 -22.69 7.32 19.78
N SER A 24 -23.36 8.47 19.81
CA SER A 24 -23.14 9.55 18.82
C SER A 24 -21.72 10.11 18.87
N LEU A 25 -21.14 10.26 20.06
CA LEU A 25 -19.75 10.67 20.25
C LEU A 25 -18.80 9.62 19.68
N LEU A 26 -18.97 8.34 20.01
CA LEU A 26 -18.15 7.26 19.46
C LEU A 26 -18.24 7.15 17.94
N THR A 27 -19.43 7.32 17.35
CA THR A 27 -19.61 7.30 15.90
C THR A 27 -19.01 8.53 15.23
N ASN A 28 -19.19 9.73 15.81
CA ASN A 28 -18.59 10.97 15.30
C ASN A 28 -17.06 10.95 15.44
N THR A 29 -16.53 10.41 16.55
CA THR A 29 -15.09 10.22 16.75
C THR A 29 -14.54 9.16 15.81
N GLN A 30 -15.24 8.04 15.55
CA GLN A 30 -14.85 7.08 14.50
C GLN A 30 -14.89 7.70 13.10
N GLN A 31 -15.87 8.55 12.79
CA GLN A 31 -15.95 9.26 11.52
C GLN A 31 -14.85 10.34 11.40
N GLN A 32 -14.54 11.06 12.48
CA GLN A 32 -13.44 12.02 12.52
C GLN A 32 -12.07 11.34 12.43
N ILE A 33 -11.87 10.20 13.10
CA ILE A 33 -10.67 9.37 12.98
C ILE A 33 -10.54 8.81 11.56
N LYS A 34 -11.64 8.35 10.94
CA LYS A 34 -11.66 8.01 9.50
C LYS A 34 -11.32 9.21 8.60
N SER A 35 -11.71 10.43 8.98
CA SER A 35 -11.44 11.64 8.19
C SER A 35 -10.02 12.20 8.35
N GLN A 36 -9.25 11.72 9.33
CA GLN A 36 -7.83 12.04 9.51
C GLN A 36 -6.92 10.87 9.13
N ALA A 37 -7.33 10.04 8.17
CA ALA A 37 -6.39 9.22 7.44
C ALA A 37 -5.45 10.15 6.66
N GLN A 38 -4.31 10.52 7.26
CA GLN A 38 -3.29 11.29 6.57
C GLN A 38 -2.82 10.49 5.37
N GLN A 39 -2.99 11.11 4.20
CA GLN A 39 -2.62 10.55 2.91
C GLN A 39 -1.41 11.32 2.39
N VAL A 40 -0.37 10.60 1.96
CA VAL A 40 0.80 11.19 1.31
C VAL A 40 0.78 10.76 -0.16
N SER A 41 0.73 11.73 -1.07
CA SER A 41 0.73 11.45 -2.51
C SER A 41 1.98 12.03 -3.19
N ILE A 42 2.69 11.17 -3.92
CA ILE A 42 3.83 11.51 -4.76
C ILE A 42 3.41 11.28 -6.20
N LYS A 43 3.44 12.33 -7.03
CA LYS A 43 3.04 12.25 -8.43
C LYS A 43 4.26 12.26 -9.34
N ASN A 44 4.12 11.63 -10.50
CA ASN A 44 5.12 11.63 -11.58
C ASN A 44 6.50 11.07 -11.17
N LEU A 45 6.51 10.02 -10.35
CA LEU A 45 7.72 9.30 -9.98
C LEU A 45 8.20 8.47 -11.18
N TYR A 46 9.41 8.74 -11.66
CA TYR A 46 10.04 7.93 -12.70
C TYR A 46 10.73 6.71 -12.09
N VAL A 47 10.34 5.52 -12.55
CA VAL A 47 10.93 4.25 -12.13
C VAL A 47 12.09 3.91 -13.08
N SER A 48 13.33 4.16 -12.65
CA SER A 48 14.54 3.93 -13.46
C SER A 48 15.07 2.50 -13.44
N SER A 49 14.75 1.73 -12.40
CA SER A 49 15.24 0.38 -12.15
C SER A 49 14.08 -0.57 -11.88
N PHE A 50 14.30 -1.88 -12.04
CA PHE A 50 13.29 -2.86 -11.63
C PHE A 50 13.23 -2.85 -10.10
N THR A 51 12.07 -2.52 -9.54
CA THR A 51 11.92 -2.27 -8.10
C THR A 51 10.94 -3.26 -7.50
N LEU A 52 11.34 -3.93 -6.42
CA LEU A 52 10.43 -4.68 -5.55
C LEU A 52 10.16 -3.87 -4.29
N VAL A 53 8.91 -3.88 -3.84
CA VAL A 53 8.48 -3.28 -2.57
C VAL A 53 7.77 -4.36 -1.77
N CYS A 54 8.25 -4.66 -0.57
CA CYS A 54 7.61 -5.59 0.35
C CYS A 54 7.10 -4.80 1.55
N PHE A 55 5.79 -4.72 1.73
CA PHE A 55 5.18 -3.90 2.78
C PHE A 55 4.41 -4.76 3.77
N ARG A 56 4.76 -4.61 5.04
CA ARG A 56 4.24 -5.36 6.18
C ARG A 56 2.99 -4.68 6.74
N SER A 57 2.97 -3.35 6.72
CA SER A 57 1.81 -2.57 7.10
C SER A 57 1.64 -1.30 6.29
N GLY A 58 0.41 -0.79 6.26
CA GLY A 58 -0.05 0.37 5.50
C GLY A 58 -0.68 0.03 4.15
N LYS A 59 -1.54 0.93 3.67
CA LYS A 59 -2.19 0.81 2.36
C LYS A 59 -1.50 1.67 1.33
N LEU A 60 -1.33 1.12 0.14
CA LEU A 60 -0.64 1.76 -0.97
C LEU A 60 -1.51 1.70 -2.21
N THR A 61 -1.79 2.85 -2.80
CA THR A 61 -2.38 2.95 -4.13
C THR A 61 -1.29 3.41 -5.10
N ILE A 62 -1.04 2.63 -6.15
CA ILE A 62 -0.10 3.01 -7.21
C ILE A 62 -0.81 3.06 -8.55
N SER A 63 -0.55 4.11 -9.32
CA SER A 63 -1.16 4.28 -10.63
C SER A 63 -0.15 4.73 -11.68
N ASN A 64 -0.43 4.42 -12.94
CA ASN A 64 0.19 5.03 -14.11
C ASN A 64 -0.91 5.54 -15.05
N ASN A 65 -0.56 5.90 -16.28
CA ASN A 65 -1.53 6.42 -17.27
C ASN A 65 -2.56 5.38 -17.75
N HIS A 66 -2.43 4.11 -17.36
CA HIS A 66 -3.24 3.00 -17.85
C HIS A 66 -3.95 2.26 -16.72
N ASP A 67 -3.25 2.04 -15.61
CA ASP A 67 -3.65 1.17 -14.52
C ASP A 67 -3.62 1.92 -13.19
N THR A 68 -4.54 1.57 -12.30
CA THR A 68 -4.48 1.91 -10.87
C THR A 68 -4.61 0.62 -10.08
N ILE A 69 -3.65 0.37 -9.20
CA ILE A 69 -3.57 -0.84 -8.38
C ILE A 69 -3.64 -0.43 -6.92
N TYR A 70 -4.59 -1.04 -6.23
CA TYR A 70 -4.77 -0.92 -4.78
C TYR A 70 -4.05 -2.09 -4.13
N CYS A 71 -3.13 -1.78 -3.23
CA CYS A 71 -2.28 -2.75 -2.57
C CYS A 71 -2.63 -2.74 -1.07
N ASP A 72 -3.23 -3.85 -0.62
CA ASP A 72 -3.58 -4.06 0.77
C ASP A 72 -2.42 -4.71 1.54
N GLU A 73 -2.27 -4.34 2.81
CA GLU A 73 -1.29 -4.97 3.71
C GLU A 73 -1.75 -6.37 4.18
N PRO A 74 -0.83 -7.31 4.38
CA PRO A 74 0.56 -7.32 3.89
C PRO A 74 0.60 -7.66 2.38
N GLY A 75 1.61 -7.15 1.68
CA GLY A 75 1.74 -7.47 0.25
C GLY A 75 3.12 -7.25 -0.34
N MET A 76 3.25 -7.55 -1.63
CA MET A 76 4.45 -7.30 -2.41
C MET A 76 4.09 -6.69 -3.77
N LEU A 77 4.81 -5.65 -4.13
CA LEU A 77 4.63 -4.88 -5.34
C LEU A 77 5.91 -4.93 -6.19
N VAL A 78 5.75 -5.07 -7.49
CA VAL A 78 6.83 -5.09 -8.47
C VAL A 78 6.60 -4.00 -9.50
N LEU A 79 7.60 -3.15 -9.69
CA LEU A 79 7.62 -2.09 -10.68
C LEU A 79 8.70 -2.38 -11.72
N LYS A 80 8.28 -2.57 -12.96
CA LYS A 80 9.23 -2.62 -14.08
C LYS A 80 9.81 -1.22 -14.32
N LYS A 81 11.04 -1.17 -14.83
CA LYS A 81 11.71 0.08 -15.22
C LYS A 81 10.99 0.81 -16.36
N GLU A 82 11.38 2.06 -16.57
CA GLU A 82 10.96 2.92 -17.69
C GLU A 82 9.45 3.16 -17.70
N GLN A 83 8.92 3.59 -16.55
CA GLN A 83 7.55 4.07 -16.41
C GLN A 83 7.48 5.24 -15.44
N VAL A 84 6.42 6.02 -15.59
CA VAL A 84 6.06 7.09 -14.66
C VAL A 84 4.84 6.64 -13.88
N VAL A 85 4.92 6.70 -12.55
CA VAL A 85 3.85 6.29 -11.63
C VAL A 85 3.50 7.42 -10.68
N SER A 86 2.29 7.38 -10.14
CA SER A 86 1.89 8.14 -8.96
C SER A 86 1.64 7.17 -7.83
N VAL A 87 2.13 7.51 -6.64
CA VAL A 87 2.02 6.70 -5.44
C VAL A 87 1.24 7.47 -4.39
N THR A 88 0.27 6.81 -3.79
CA THR A 88 -0.52 7.30 -2.68
C THR A 88 -0.36 6.33 -1.53
N LEU A 89 0.06 6.87 -0.39
CA LEU A 89 0.19 6.17 0.87
C LEU A 89 -0.98 6.57 1.76
N GLU A 90 -1.73 5.60 2.25
CA GLU A 90 -2.88 5.79 3.12
C GLU A 90 -2.54 5.32 4.55
N GLU A 91 -3.20 5.92 5.55
CA GLU A 91 -3.04 5.56 6.97
C GLU A 91 -1.59 5.70 7.49
N VAL A 92 -0.85 6.72 7.00
CA VAL A 92 0.59 6.89 7.28
C VAL A 92 0.92 7.01 8.78
N ASN A 93 0.01 7.58 9.58
CA ASN A 93 0.15 7.69 11.05
C ASN A 93 -0.07 6.37 11.80
N GLY A 94 -0.63 5.35 11.14
CA GLY A 94 -0.87 4.02 11.67
C GLY A 94 0.35 3.09 11.63
N HIS A 95 1.53 3.62 11.27
CA HIS A 95 2.80 2.91 11.05
C HIS A 95 2.84 2.18 9.69
N MET A 96 3.36 2.86 8.65
CA MET A 96 3.75 2.18 7.41
C MET A 96 5.09 1.49 7.60
N ASP A 97 5.17 0.22 7.20
CA ASP A 97 6.39 -0.58 7.28
C ASP A 97 6.63 -1.28 5.96
N PHE A 98 7.66 -0.88 5.23
CA PHE A 98 8.02 -1.49 3.97
C PHE A 98 9.52 -1.45 3.69
N ASP A 99 9.98 -2.44 2.94
CA ASP A 99 11.32 -2.54 2.42
C ASP A 99 11.29 -2.40 0.90
N ILE A 100 12.29 -1.71 0.35
CA ILE A 100 12.46 -1.51 -1.09
C ILE A 100 13.75 -2.18 -1.53
N LEU A 101 13.68 -2.91 -2.64
CA LEU A 101 14.82 -3.51 -3.31
C LEU A 101 14.83 -3.08 -4.78
N GLU A 102 15.85 -2.30 -5.14
CA GLU A 102 16.12 -1.99 -6.54
C GLU A 102 17.09 -3.02 -7.13
N ILE A 103 16.69 -3.63 -8.25
CA ILE A 103 17.51 -4.58 -9.00
C ILE A 103 18.07 -3.86 -10.23
N PRO A 104 19.41 -3.72 -10.33
CA PRO A 104 20.05 -3.16 -11.51
C PRO A 104 19.72 -3.96 -12.77
N THR A 105 19.51 -3.28 -13.90
CA THR A 105 19.13 -3.92 -15.18
C THR A 105 20.10 -5.05 -15.58
N GLN A 106 21.40 -4.86 -15.31
CA GLN A 106 22.46 -5.84 -15.61
C GLN A 106 22.27 -7.18 -14.87
N ARG A 107 21.57 -7.16 -13.75
CA ARG A 107 21.30 -8.33 -12.90
C ARG A 107 19.93 -8.96 -13.16
N LEU A 108 19.07 -8.34 -13.97
CA LEU A 108 17.75 -8.89 -14.29
C LEU A 108 17.84 -10.24 -15.00
N GLY A 109 18.88 -10.48 -15.80
CA GLY A 109 19.12 -11.79 -16.40
C GLY A 109 19.21 -12.92 -15.36
N ALA A 110 19.85 -12.65 -14.21
CA ALA A 110 19.92 -13.61 -13.11
C ALA A 110 18.55 -13.82 -12.45
N LEU A 111 17.72 -12.77 -12.33
CA LEU A 111 16.34 -12.89 -11.83
C LEU A 111 15.48 -13.77 -12.74
N TYR A 112 15.55 -13.56 -14.06
CA TYR A 112 14.81 -14.37 -15.02
C TYR A 112 15.29 -15.83 -15.06
N ALA A 113 16.58 -16.08 -14.83
CA ALA A 113 17.12 -17.43 -14.74
C ALA A 113 16.62 -18.23 -13.52
N LEU A 114 16.13 -17.55 -12.47
CA LEU A 114 15.50 -18.19 -11.31
C LEU A 114 14.08 -18.67 -11.59
N ILE A 115 13.47 -18.26 -12.70
CA ILE A 115 12.14 -18.71 -13.12
C ILE A 115 12.29 -20.05 -13.86
N PRO A 116 11.65 -21.14 -13.40
CA PRO A 116 11.73 -22.44 -14.07
C PRO A 116 11.36 -22.33 -15.56
N ASN A 117 12.14 -22.99 -16.43
CA ASN A 117 11.98 -22.92 -17.90
C ASN A 117 10.56 -23.21 -18.40
N GLU A 118 9.78 -24.02 -17.69
CA GLU A 118 8.37 -24.32 -18.03
C GLU A 118 7.44 -23.09 -17.94
N GLN A 119 7.78 -22.09 -17.12
CA GLN A 119 7.04 -20.83 -17.02
C GLN A 119 7.52 -19.80 -18.05
N GLN A 120 8.77 -19.87 -18.50
CA GLN A 120 9.32 -18.94 -19.50
C GLN A 120 8.62 -19.07 -20.85
N THR A 121 8.24 -20.29 -21.27
CA THR A 121 7.54 -20.54 -22.54
C THR A 121 6.12 -19.97 -22.56
N LYS A 122 5.46 -19.81 -21.39
CA LYS A 122 4.12 -19.18 -21.28
C LYS A 122 4.17 -17.65 -21.25
N MET A 123 5.32 -17.06 -20.91
CA MET A 123 5.52 -15.60 -20.92
C MET A 123 5.92 -15.04 -22.29
N ALA A 124 6.19 -15.90 -23.27
CA ALA A 124 6.66 -15.54 -24.60
C ALA A 124 5.56 -15.12 -25.59
N VAL A 125 4.32 -14.85 -25.12
CA VAL A 125 3.29 -14.24 -25.95
C VAL A 125 3.35 -12.73 -25.76
N PRO A 126 3.82 -11.94 -26.75
CA PRO A 126 3.84 -10.50 -26.64
C PRO A 126 2.43 -9.99 -26.93
N THR A 127 1.58 -10.00 -25.91
CA THR A 127 0.25 -9.39 -25.99
C THR A 127 0.34 -7.93 -25.54
N GLU A 128 -0.34 -7.08 -26.29
CA GLU A 128 -0.35 -5.62 -26.24
C GLU A 128 -0.38 -5.01 -24.83
N LYS A 129 0.42 -3.95 -24.64
CA LYS A 129 0.65 -3.22 -23.37
C LYS A 129 1.10 -4.13 -22.23
N ALA A 130 2.36 -4.58 -22.29
CA ALA A 130 2.98 -5.32 -21.21
C ALA A 130 2.79 -4.59 -19.87
N GLN A 131 1.94 -5.16 -19.01
CA GLN A 131 1.69 -4.65 -17.66
C GLN A 131 3.04 -4.40 -16.96
N LYS A 132 3.19 -3.21 -16.40
CA LYS A 132 4.45 -2.74 -15.79
C LYS A 132 4.40 -2.65 -14.27
N ILE A 133 3.22 -2.81 -13.69
CA ILE A 133 2.98 -2.80 -12.25
C ILE A 133 2.32 -4.14 -11.91
N PHE A 134 2.90 -4.89 -10.97
CA PHE A 134 2.35 -6.17 -10.50
C PHE A 134 2.23 -6.14 -9.00
N TYR A 135 1.10 -6.59 -8.48
CA TYR A 135 0.84 -6.72 -7.07
C TYR A 135 0.47 -8.15 -6.75
N THR A 136 1.00 -8.68 -5.65
CA THR A 136 0.53 -9.91 -5.04
C THR A 136 0.17 -9.63 -3.58
N PRO A 137 -1.03 -10.06 -3.13
CA PRO A 137 -1.36 -10.14 -1.70
C PRO A 137 -0.37 -11.04 -0.95
N ASP A 138 -0.48 -11.04 0.38
CA ASP A 138 0.37 -11.89 1.23
C ASP A 138 0.34 -13.37 0.82
N PHE A 139 1.49 -14.02 0.93
CA PHE A 139 1.65 -15.43 0.63
C PHE A 139 2.67 -16.09 1.58
N PRO A 140 2.55 -17.40 1.85
CA PRO A 140 3.52 -18.12 2.68
C PRO A 140 4.93 -17.98 2.08
N ALA A 141 5.87 -17.50 2.88
CA ALA A 141 7.26 -17.19 2.52
C ALA A 141 7.53 -15.87 1.78
N ARG A 142 6.57 -14.95 1.66
CA ARG A 142 6.80 -13.60 1.08
C ARG A 142 8.03 -12.91 1.63
N ARG A 143 8.20 -12.94 2.97
CA ARG A 143 9.34 -12.30 3.65
C ARG A 143 10.65 -13.02 3.35
N GLU A 144 10.68 -14.35 3.45
CA GLU A 144 11.89 -15.12 3.16
C GLU A 144 12.34 -14.92 1.70
N VAL A 145 11.40 -14.91 0.76
CA VAL A 145 11.68 -14.63 -0.66
C VAL A 145 12.28 -13.24 -0.81
N PHE A 146 11.68 -12.21 -0.22
CA PHE A 146 12.19 -10.85 -0.32
C PHE A 146 13.59 -10.70 0.28
N GLU A 147 13.84 -11.25 1.47
CA GLU A 147 15.16 -11.23 2.11
C GLU A 147 16.22 -12.01 1.33
N HIS A 148 15.83 -13.13 0.72
CA HIS A 148 16.72 -13.90 -0.14
C HIS A 148 17.12 -13.10 -1.39
N LEU A 149 16.15 -12.46 -2.05
CA LEU A 149 16.41 -11.57 -3.19
C LEU A 149 17.27 -10.39 -2.77
N LYS A 150 16.98 -9.76 -1.62
CA LYS A 150 17.77 -8.66 -1.07
C LYS A 150 19.22 -9.10 -0.88
N THR A 151 19.46 -10.27 -0.29
CA THR A 151 20.81 -10.82 -0.12
C THR A 151 21.49 -11.10 -1.47
N ALA A 152 20.79 -11.73 -2.42
CA ALA A 152 21.33 -12.08 -3.73
C ALA A 152 21.75 -10.85 -4.54
N PHE A 153 21.00 -9.74 -4.44
CA PHE A 153 21.26 -8.52 -5.22
C PHE A 153 22.04 -7.44 -4.46
N SER A 154 22.15 -7.51 -3.12
CA SER A 154 22.95 -6.57 -2.32
C SER A 154 24.43 -6.98 -2.19
N CYS A 155 24.77 -8.27 -2.33
CA CYS A 155 26.09 -8.80 -1.99
C CYS A 155 27.17 -8.76 -3.10
N THR A 156 27.06 -7.91 -4.12
CA THR A 156 28.16 -7.79 -5.11
C THR A 156 28.56 -6.34 -5.32
N LYS A 157 29.61 -5.94 -4.58
CA LYS A 157 30.51 -4.84 -4.96
C LYS A 157 31.36 -5.26 -6.16
#